data_AF-A0A7C6DKW9-F1
#
_entry.id   AF-A0A7C6DKW9-F1
#
_cell.length_a   1.000
_cell.length_b   1.000
_cell.length_c   1.000
_cell.angle_alpha   90.00
_cell.angle_beta   90.00
_cell.angle_gamma   90.00
#
_symmetry.space_group_name_H-M   'P 1'
#
loop_
_entity.id
_entity.type
_entity.pdbx_description
1 polymer ?
#
loop_
_entity_poly.entity_id
_entity_poly.type
_entity_poly.pdbx_seq_one_letter_code
_entity_poly.pdbx_strand_id
1 'polypeptide(L)'
;MVGVAVGVVDGVLVAVAVLVIVETSDIVFAIDSIPAIFAVTDDPFLVFSSNAFAILGLRALYFMLAGMIRRFIYLKVGLSVVLAFVGVKMMLSDLVHVPVWLSLLAIAAAIGVSVWFSLRATAGEP
;
A
#
# COMPACT_ATOMS: atom_id res chain seq x y z
N MET A 1 2.25 4.20 -41.47
CA MET A 1 1.93 5.31 -40.53
C MET A 1 0.68 5.06 -39.68
N VAL A 2 -0.42 4.50 -40.22
CA VAL A 2 -1.67 4.27 -39.45
C VAL A 2 -1.51 3.23 -38.32
N GLY A 3 -0.80 2.13 -38.54
CA GLY A 3 -0.59 1.10 -37.48
C GLY A 3 0.27 1.55 -36.29
N VAL A 4 1.18 2.52 -36.48
CA VAL A 4 1.99 3.09 -35.39
C VAL A 4 1.15 4.06 -34.56
N ALA A 5 0.28 4.85 -35.20
CA ALA A 5 -0.63 5.75 -34.50
C ALA A 5 -1.65 5.00 -33.63
N VAL A 6 -2.20 3.88 -34.13
CA VAL A 6 -3.12 3.03 -33.35
C VAL A 6 -2.42 2.41 -32.13
N GLY A 7 -1.23 1.83 -32.31
CA GLY A 7 -0.47 1.26 -31.17
C GLY A 7 -0.03 2.30 -30.13
N VAL A 8 0.24 3.54 -30.54
CA VAL A 8 0.51 4.66 -29.62
C VAL A 8 -0.75 5.07 -28.86
N VAL A 9 -1.91 5.14 -29.53
CA VAL A 9 -3.18 5.47 -28.88
C VAL A 9 -3.57 4.39 -27.86
N ASP A 10 -3.39 3.11 -28.18
CA ASP A 10 -3.62 2.00 -27.26
C ASP A 10 -2.68 2.06 -26.04
N GLY A 11 -1.39 2.31 -26.25
CA GLY A 11 -0.42 2.46 -25.15
C GLY A 11 -0.70 3.66 -24.24
N VAL A 12 -1.14 4.79 -24.82
CA VAL A 12 -1.54 5.99 -24.05
C VAL A 12 -2.81 5.74 -23.25
N LEU A 13 -3.81 5.08 -23.85
CA LEU A 13 -5.05 4.68 -23.15
C LEU A 13 -4.75 3.79 -21.95
N VAL A 14 -3.84 2.81 -22.09
CA VAL A 14 -3.43 1.94 -20.99
C VAL A 14 -2.71 2.71 -19.88
N ALA A 15 -1.82 3.65 -20.23
CA ALA A 15 -1.11 4.47 -19.24
C ALA A 15 -2.06 5.39 -18.45
N VAL A 16 -3.04 5.98 -19.13
CA VAL A 16 -4.08 6.81 -18.48
C VAL A 16 -4.97 5.95 -17.59
N ALA A 17 -5.38 4.75 -18.03
CA ALA A 17 -6.17 3.83 -17.21
C ALA A 17 -5.44 3.41 -15.94
N VAL A 18 -4.14 3.08 -16.05
CA VAL A 18 -3.29 2.74 -14.90
C VAL A 18 -3.19 3.93 -13.93
N LEU A 19 -2.95 5.13 -14.44
CA LEU A 19 -2.88 6.35 -13.61
C LEU A 19 -4.19 6.57 -12.84
N VAL A 20 -5.34 6.47 -13.53
CA VAL A 20 -6.66 6.63 -12.90
C VAL A 20 -6.88 5.59 -11.80
N ILE A 21 -6.51 4.33 -12.04
CA ILE A 21 -6.67 3.26 -11.04
C ILE A 21 -5.80 3.52 -9.80
N VAL A 22 -4.54 3.93 -9.99
CA VAL A 22 -3.61 4.20 -8.87
C VAL A 22 -4.08 5.37 -8.03
N GLU A 23 -4.41 6.50 -8.67
CA GLU A 23 -4.89 7.71 -7.97
C GLU A 23 -6.23 7.45 -7.26
N THR A 24 -7.14 6.69 -7.88
CA THR A 24 -8.41 6.30 -7.24
C THR A 24 -8.19 5.37 -6.05
N SER A 25 -7.23 4.44 -6.15
CA SER A 25 -6.90 3.54 -5.04
C SER A 25 -6.31 4.31 -3.86
N ASP A 26 -5.48 5.32 -4.12
CA ASP A 26 -4.93 6.18 -3.07
C ASP A 26 -6.03 6.98 -2.34
N ILE A 27 -6.98 7.56 -3.08
CA ILE A 27 -8.15 8.22 -2.49
C ILE A 27 -8.94 7.26 -1.58
N VAL A 28 -9.13 6.00 -2.01
CA VAL A 28 -9.81 4.99 -1.20
C VAL A 28 -9.00 4.65 0.06
N PHE A 29 -7.67 4.56 -0.03
CA PHE A 29 -6.81 4.35 1.14
C PHE A 29 -6.78 5.57 2.08
N ALA A 30 -6.92 6.79 1.56
CA ALA A 30 -6.98 8.02 2.35
C ALA A 30 -8.22 8.05 3.27
N ILE A 31 -9.35 7.48 2.84
CA ILE A 31 -10.60 7.47 3.62
C ILE A 31 -10.45 6.73 4.96
N ASP A 32 -9.67 5.65 5.01
CA ASP A 32 -9.43 4.89 6.24
C ASP A 32 -8.19 5.41 7.01
N SER A 33 -7.13 5.76 6.28
CA SER A 33 -5.88 6.20 6.90
C SER A 33 -5.95 7.60 7.52
N ILE A 34 -6.81 8.51 7.02
CA ILE A 34 -6.97 9.86 7.59
C ILE A 34 -7.58 9.80 9.00
N PRO A 35 -8.74 9.16 9.25
CA PRO A 35 -9.28 9.01 10.60
C PRO A 35 -8.31 8.33 11.56
N ALA A 36 -7.56 7.33 11.08
CA ALA A 36 -6.58 6.62 11.90
C ALA A 36 -5.39 7.50 12.31
N ILE A 37 -4.90 8.38 11.42
CA ILE A 37 -3.81 9.31 11.73
C ILE A 37 -4.29 10.41 12.68
N PHE A 38 -5.49 10.96 12.47
CA PHE A 38 -6.07 11.95 13.39
C PHE A 38 -6.32 11.40 14.79
N ALA A 39 -6.49 10.09 14.95
CA ALA A 39 -6.55 9.45 16.27
C ALA A 39 -5.18 9.43 17.00
N VAL A 40 -4.07 9.70 16.31
CA VAL A 40 -2.70 9.68 16.87
C VAL A 40 -2.05 11.07 16.88
N THR A 41 -2.41 11.95 15.94
CA THR A 41 -1.88 13.31 15.81
C THR A 41 -2.94 14.28 15.31
N ASP A 42 -3.08 15.43 15.96
CA ASP A 42 -4.01 16.49 15.54
C ASP A 42 -3.38 17.51 14.59
N ASP A 43 -2.07 17.42 14.30
CA ASP A 43 -1.37 18.34 13.40
C ASP A 43 -1.74 18.06 11.92
N PRO A 44 -2.53 18.94 11.28
CA PRO A 44 -2.95 18.74 9.89
C PRO A 44 -1.78 18.75 8.92
N PHE A 45 -0.69 19.48 9.23
CA PHE A 45 0.49 19.53 8.38
C PHE A 45 1.12 18.14 8.23
N LEU A 46 1.18 17.35 9.31
CA LEU A 46 1.66 15.96 9.25
C LEU A 46 0.75 15.06 8.42
N VAL A 47 -0.57 15.23 8.54
CA VAL A 47 -1.55 14.45 7.76
C VAL A 47 -1.43 14.75 6.26
N PHE A 48 -1.44 16.04 5.89
CA PHE A 48 -1.35 16.45 4.49
C PHE A 48 0.01 16.14 3.87
N SER A 49 1.12 16.38 4.57
CA SER A 49 2.46 16.11 4.05
C SER A 49 2.73 14.61 3.88
N SER A 50 2.28 13.76 4.81
CA SER A 50 2.42 12.31 4.71
C SER A 50 1.64 11.74 3.53
N ASN A 51 0.40 12.19 3.32
CA ASN A 51 -0.42 11.72 2.21
C ASN A 51 0.09 12.24 0.85
N ALA A 52 0.47 13.52 0.78
CA ALA A 52 1.12 14.06 -0.42
C ALA A 52 2.39 13.28 -0.79
N PHE A 53 3.20 12.87 0.19
CA PHE A 53 4.38 12.05 -0.06
C PHE A 53 4.03 10.63 -0.53
N ALA A 54 2.95 10.02 -0.02
CA ALA A 54 2.47 8.72 -0.48
C ALA A 54 2.10 8.75 -1.98
N ILE A 55 1.33 9.76 -2.40
CA ILE A 55 0.96 9.96 -3.82
C ILE A 55 2.20 10.18 -4.70
N LEU A 56 3.12 11.04 -4.26
CA LEU A 56 4.35 11.33 -5.02
C LEU A 56 5.24 10.08 -5.20
N GLY A 57 5.24 9.16 -4.23
CA GLY A 57 6.01 7.90 -4.28
C GLY A 57 5.33 6.76 -5.05
N LEU A 58 3.99 6.75 -5.12
CA LEU A 58 3.21 5.66 -5.72
C LEU A 58 3.55 5.41 -7.18
N ARG A 59 3.83 6.46 -7.96
CA ARG A 59 4.23 6.32 -9.37
C ARG A 59 5.52 5.50 -9.53
N ALA A 60 6.54 5.80 -8.74
CA ALA A 60 7.81 5.07 -8.78
C ALA A 60 7.65 3.63 -8.26
N LEU A 61 6.88 3.47 -7.17
CA LEU A 61 6.62 2.17 -6.56
C LEU A 61 5.80 1.24 -7.47
N TYR A 62 4.84 1.77 -8.24
CA TYR A 62 4.04 0.98 -9.18
C TYR A 62 4.92 0.34 -10.26
N PHE A 63 5.82 1.10 -10.89
CA PHE A 63 6.73 0.55 -11.90
C PHE A 63 7.70 -0.49 -11.30
N MET A 64 8.21 -0.23 -10.10
CA MET A 64 9.05 -1.18 -9.38
C MET A 64 8.28 -2.48 -9.04
N LEU A 65 7.04 -2.34 -8.56
CA LEU A 65 6.20 -3.47 -8.17
C LEU A 65 5.73 -4.27 -9.37
N ALA A 66 5.38 -3.63 -10.50
CA ALA A 66 4.98 -4.33 -11.72
C ALA A 66 6.04 -5.35 -12.19
N GLY A 67 7.33 -5.04 -11.99
CA GLY A 67 8.43 -5.97 -12.26
C GLY A 67 8.62 -7.05 -11.19
N MET A 68 8.26 -6.77 -9.94
CA MET A 68 8.50 -7.65 -8.78
C MET A 68 7.25 -8.40 -8.28
N ILE A 69 6.08 -8.17 -8.86
CA ILE A 69 4.81 -8.69 -8.32
C ILE A 69 4.77 -10.21 -8.24
N ARG A 70 5.48 -10.90 -9.14
CA ARG A 70 5.66 -12.36 -9.12
C ARG A 70 6.41 -12.87 -7.89
N ARG A 71 7.18 -12.01 -7.23
CA ARG A 71 8.02 -12.31 -6.06
C ARG A 71 7.35 -12.07 -4.71
N PHE A 72 6.15 -11.48 -4.70
CA PHE A 72 5.40 -11.09 -3.49
C PHE A 72 4.11 -11.90 -3.26
N ILE A 73 4.18 -13.23 -3.40
CA ILE A 73 3.04 -14.16 -3.28
C ILE A 73 2.43 -14.12 -1.87
N TYR A 74 3.26 -14.11 -0.81
CA TYR A 74 2.79 -14.16 0.58
C TYR A 74 2.41 -12.80 1.16
N LEU A 75 2.64 -11.72 0.42
CA LEU A 75 2.32 -10.36 0.88
C LEU A 75 0.81 -10.15 1.05
N LYS A 76 -0.02 -10.80 0.21
CA LYS A 76 -1.48 -10.78 0.35
C LYS A 76 -1.93 -11.40 1.69
N VAL A 77 -1.31 -12.52 2.08
CA VAL A 77 -1.62 -13.22 3.34
C VAL A 77 -1.16 -12.38 4.53
N GLY A 78 0.05 -11.82 4.46
CA GLY A 78 0.58 -10.90 5.47
C GLY A 78 -0.32 -9.69 5.70
N LEU A 79 -0.79 -9.09 4.60
CA LEU A 79 -1.69 -7.94 4.66
C LEU A 79 -3.04 -8.30 5.29
N SER A 80 -3.62 -9.47 4.99
CA SER A 80 -4.85 -9.92 5.63
C SER A 80 -4.70 -10.09 7.15
N VAL A 81 -3.56 -10.61 7.62
CA VAL A 81 -3.26 -10.72 9.06
C VAL A 81 -3.14 -9.34 9.71
N VAL A 82 -2.44 -8.40 9.05
CA VAL A 82 -2.33 -7.01 9.52
C VAL A 82 -3.70 -6.33 9.59
N LEU A 83 -4.54 -6.46 8.56
CA LEU A 83 -5.87 -5.88 8.53
C LEU A 83 -6.77 -6.46 9.63
N ALA A 84 -6.72 -7.77 9.87
CA ALA A 84 -7.44 -8.39 10.98
C ALA A 84 -6.96 -7.85 12.34
N PHE A 85 -5.64 -7.74 12.53
CA PHE A 85 -5.05 -7.19 13.75
C PHE A 85 -5.45 -5.73 13.98
N VAL A 86 -5.31 -4.87 12.96
CA VAL A 86 -5.65 -3.44 13.03
C VAL A 86 -7.16 -3.26 13.23
N GLY A 87 -8.00 -4.00 12.50
CA GLY A 87 -9.45 -3.94 12.64
C GLY A 87 -9.91 -4.30 14.05
N VAL A 88 -9.38 -5.37 14.64
CA VAL A 88 -9.66 -5.74 16.03
C VAL A 88 -9.15 -4.65 16.99
N LYS A 89 -7.93 -4.15 16.78
CA LYS A 89 -7.34 -3.09 17.61
C LYS A 89 -8.13 -1.77 17.54
N MET A 90 -8.71 -1.43 16.39
CA MET A 90 -9.56 -0.23 16.25
C MET A 90 -10.94 -0.43 16.88
N MET A 91 -11.54 -1.62 16.85
CA MET A 91 -12.75 -1.88 17.64
C MET A 91 -12.51 -1.79 19.16
N LEU A 92 -11.30 -2.12 19.61
CA LEU A 92 -10.93 -2.12 21.04
C LEU A 92 -10.26 -0.80 21.50
N SER A 93 -10.09 0.19 20.61
CA SER A 93 -9.35 1.42 20.92
C SER A 93 -9.99 2.25 22.04
N ASP A 94 -11.31 2.18 22.18
CA ASP A 94 -12.05 2.94 23.19
C ASP A 94 -11.92 2.35 24.60
N LEU A 95 -11.52 1.08 24.74
CA LEU A 95 -11.42 0.37 26.03
C LEU A 95 -9.95 0.14 26.48
N VAL A 96 -9.00 0.02 25.54
CA VAL A 96 -7.60 -0.28 25.85
C VAL A 96 -6.67 0.64 25.07
N HIS A 97 -5.95 1.50 25.80
CA HIS A 97 -4.90 2.35 25.24
C HIS A 97 -3.65 1.51 24.95
N VAL A 98 -3.66 0.79 23.82
CA VAL A 98 -2.47 0.09 23.34
C VAL A 98 -1.49 1.12 22.78
N PRO A 99 -0.23 1.14 23.25
CA PRO A 99 0.76 2.06 22.71
C PRO A 99 0.97 1.84 21.21
N VAL A 100 1.00 2.94 20.46
CA VAL A 100 1.15 2.93 19.00
C VAL A 100 2.44 2.23 18.57
N TRP A 101 3.54 2.42 19.30
CA TRP A 101 4.83 1.80 19.01
C TRP A 101 4.79 0.27 19.02
N LEU A 102 3.98 -0.34 19.89
CA LEU A 102 3.84 -1.79 19.95
C LEU A 102 3.04 -2.32 18.75
N SER A 103 2.00 -1.59 18.36
CA SER A 103 1.22 -1.91 17.16
C SER A 103 2.07 -1.79 15.89
N LEU A 104 2.88 -0.72 15.79
CA LEU A 104 3.82 -0.52 14.69
C LEU A 104 4.83 -1.67 14.60
N LEU A 105 5.37 -2.12 15.73
CA LEU A 105 6.29 -3.25 15.77
C LEU A 105 5.61 -4.54 15.28
N ALA A 106 4.39 -4.81 15.72
CA ALA A 106 3.63 -6.00 15.31
C ALA A 106 3.35 -6.00 13.79
N ILE A 107 2.94 -4.86 13.24
CA ILE A 107 2.69 -4.69 11.81
C ILE A 107 4.00 -4.83 11.01
N ALA A 108 5.07 -4.17 11.44
CA ALA A 108 6.38 -4.25 10.80
C ALA A 108 6.92 -5.68 10.82
N ALA A 109 6.74 -6.41 11.92
CA ALA A 109 7.12 -7.81 12.02
C ALA A 109 6.28 -8.68 11.08
N ALA A 110 4.95 -8.51 11.04
CA ALA A 110 4.07 -9.29 10.17
C ALA A 110 4.40 -9.09 8.67
N ILE A 111 4.62 -7.84 8.25
CA ILE A 111 5.01 -7.52 6.88
C ILE A 111 6.42 -8.02 6.60
N GLY A 112 7.37 -7.81 7.51
CA GLY A 112 8.76 -8.26 7.37
C GLY A 112 8.88 -9.78 7.23
N VAL A 113 8.14 -10.54 8.03
CA VAL A 113 8.05 -12.00 7.94
C VAL A 113 7.44 -12.42 6.60
N SER A 114 6.37 -11.76 6.17
CA SER A 114 5.71 -12.07 4.90
C SER A 114 6.61 -11.81 3.69
N VAL A 115 7.32 -10.68 3.69
CA VAL A 115 8.31 -10.34 2.67
C VAL A 115 9.47 -11.35 2.69
N TRP A 116 9.99 -11.69 3.87
CA TRP A 116 11.07 -12.66 4.02
C TRP A 116 10.71 -14.05 3.48
N PHE A 117 9.53 -14.56 3.84
CA PHE A 117 9.04 -15.83 3.30
C PHE A 117 8.79 -15.75 1.79
N SER A 118 8.26 -14.63 1.29
CA SER A 118 8.05 -14.44 -0.15
C SER A 118 9.37 -14.42 -0.93
N LEU A 119 10.39 -13.74 -0.42
CA LEU A 119 11.71 -13.72 -1.03
C LEU A 119 12.39 -15.09 -1.02
N ARG A 120 12.23 -15.87 0.06
CA ARG A 120 12.77 -17.23 0.18
C ARG A 120 12.04 -18.24 -0.69
N ALA A 121 10.72 -18.13 -0.81
CA ALA A 121 9.92 -19.04 -1.65
C ALA A 121 10.20 -18.83 -3.14
N THR A 122 10.32 -17.57 -3.58
CA THR A 122 10.63 -17.22 -4.97
C THR A 122 12.14 -17.14 -5.24
N ALA A 123 13.01 -17.58 -4.31
CA ALA A 123 14.45 -17.67 -4.55
C ALA A 123 14.84 -18.87 -5.46
N GLY A 124 13.90 -19.81 -5.69
CA GLY A 124 14.13 -21.04 -6.46
C GLY A 124 13.53 -21.05 -7.87
N GLU A 125 12.79 -20.01 -8.27
CA GLU A 125 12.22 -19.89 -9.63
C GLU A 125 13.06 -18.86 -10.43
N PRO A 126 13.60 -19.22 -11.61
CA PRO A 126 14.45 -18.34 -12.42
C PRO A 126 13.74 -17.10 -12.96
#